data_AF-A0A495AN08-F1
#
_entry.id   AF-A0A495AN08-F1
#
_cell.length_a   1.000
_cell.length_b   1.000
_cell.length_c   1.000
_cell.angle_alpha   90.00
_cell.angle_beta   90.00
_cell.angle_gamma   90.00
#
_symmetry.space_group_name_H-M   'P 1'
#
loop_
_entity.id
_entity.type
_entity.pdbx_description
1 polymer ?
#
loop_
_entity_poly.entity_id
_entity_poly.type
_entity_poly.pdbx_seq_one_letter_code
_entity_poly.pdbx_strand_id
1 'polypeptide(L)'
;MQPAPQRIRIHQRDRLPDLVKFDVNRLGRPWHKLPKLMNDCFDILDARLSIYFLKKFRVNVSLKNMTFAIDQNYKNTQVFSTRHGNIAFDIDRILLLNILHDYYGLSKENSQIAPDLTQPVTKTEERLKNKLAQELTLLIINKDTFGEDLEIKNDYSTVINQWSWRITFELEGYDNGTFTVLLDHFHIDRMLARLRTSDNEESSGKKRLNPAQIERMFYSLPLKLQGRIASLNLTVAQLTNIEPGDIIPISLNDPLPVFIGKEQIFNAVIADDRGKLFLSEFNDKTIEKSYE
;
A
#
# COMPACT_ATOMS: atom_id res chain seq x y z
N MET A 1 45.95 -26.70 -28.35
CA MET A 1 45.16 -25.45 -28.48
C MET A 1 44.05 -25.51 -27.45
N GLN A 2 44.13 -24.73 -26.38
CA GLN A 2 43.08 -24.66 -25.35
C GLN A 2 41.96 -23.73 -25.82
N PRO A 3 40.67 -24.03 -25.52
CA PRO A 3 39.56 -23.16 -25.90
C PRO A 3 39.51 -21.92 -25.01
N ALA A 4 39.31 -20.76 -25.62
CA ALA A 4 39.20 -19.48 -24.92
C ALA A 4 37.98 -19.44 -23.99
N PRO A 5 38.08 -18.84 -22.79
CA PRO A 5 36.97 -18.78 -21.84
C PRO A 5 35.83 -17.91 -22.38
N GLN A 6 34.62 -18.46 -22.36
CA GLN A 6 33.39 -17.76 -22.73
C GLN A 6 33.20 -16.55 -21.81
N ARG A 7 33.12 -15.35 -22.42
CA ARG A 7 32.73 -14.13 -21.72
C ARG A 7 31.28 -14.27 -21.29
N ILE A 8 31.06 -14.51 -20.01
CA ILE A 8 29.74 -14.43 -19.38
C ILE A 8 29.28 -12.98 -19.50
N ARG A 9 28.33 -12.72 -20.42
CA ARG A 9 27.62 -11.44 -20.45
C ARG A 9 26.73 -11.39 -19.21
N ILE A 10 27.13 -10.58 -18.26
CA ILE A 10 26.32 -10.25 -17.10
C ILE A 10 25.09 -9.50 -17.65
N HIS A 11 23.91 -10.10 -17.48
CA HIS A 11 22.56 -9.66 -17.89
C HIS A 11 22.03 -10.09 -19.28
N GLN A 12 21.12 -11.08 -19.25
CA GLN A 12 20.12 -11.32 -20.30
C GLN A 12 19.08 -10.20 -20.27
N ARG A 13 18.87 -9.50 -21.40
CA ARG A 13 17.86 -8.42 -21.53
C ARG A 13 16.42 -8.87 -21.22
N ASP A 14 16.13 -10.16 -21.26
CA ASP A 14 14.78 -10.72 -21.07
C ASP A 14 14.31 -10.78 -19.60
N ARG A 15 15.15 -10.39 -18.63
CA ARG A 15 14.79 -10.34 -17.21
C ARG A 15 15.04 -8.96 -16.58
N LEU A 16 14.77 -7.89 -17.32
CA LEU A 16 14.66 -6.58 -16.71
C LEU A 16 13.22 -6.45 -16.16
N PRO A 17 13.04 -6.13 -14.85
CA PRO A 17 11.72 -5.71 -14.38
C PRO A 17 11.27 -4.51 -15.21
N ASP A 18 9.98 -4.47 -15.53
CA ASP A 18 9.40 -3.42 -16.36
C ASP A 18 9.75 -2.05 -15.75
N LEU A 19 10.64 -1.31 -16.41
CA LEU A 19 11.14 -0.05 -15.88
C LEU A 19 10.01 0.97 -15.97
N VAL A 20 9.48 1.37 -14.82
CA VAL A 20 8.48 2.43 -14.72
C VAL A 20 9.08 3.71 -15.29
N LYS A 21 8.69 4.05 -16.51
CA LYS A 21 9.08 5.30 -17.17
C LYS A 21 8.37 6.43 -16.43
N PHE A 22 9.12 7.14 -15.59
CA PHE A 22 8.64 8.36 -14.97
C PHE A 22 8.59 9.44 -16.06
N ASP A 23 7.38 9.81 -16.44
CA ASP A 23 7.15 10.97 -17.30
C ASP A 23 7.49 12.26 -16.54
N VAL A 24 7.89 13.32 -17.25
CA VAL A 24 8.39 14.58 -16.64
C VAL A 24 7.32 15.19 -15.72
N ASN A 25 6.04 15.01 -16.05
CA ASN A 25 4.89 15.45 -15.28
C ASN A 25 4.68 14.70 -13.95
N ARG A 26 5.37 13.56 -13.75
CA ARG A 26 5.29 12.72 -12.55
C ARG A 26 6.39 13.03 -11.52
N LEU A 27 7.42 13.77 -11.91
CA LEU A 27 8.50 14.19 -11.01
C LEU A 27 7.95 15.13 -9.91
N GLY A 28 8.32 14.86 -8.65
CA GLY A 28 7.87 15.64 -7.50
C GLY A 28 6.42 15.36 -7.05
N ARG A 29 5.70 14.42 -7.68
CA ARG A 29 4.37 13.98 -7.26
C ARG A 29 4.45 12.62 -6.55
N PRO A 30 3.76 12.40 -5.43
CA PRO A 30 3.88 11.16 -4.65
C PRO A 30 3.05 10.00 -5.25
N TRP A 31 3.28 9.65 -6.52
CA TRP A 31 2.57 8.55 -7.21
C TRP A 31 2.72 7.21 -6.50
N HIS A 32 3.87 6.98 -5.85
CA HIS A 32 4.13 5.78 -5.05
C HIS A 32 3.21 5.63 -3.83
N LYS A 33 2.55 6.71 -3.37
CA LYS A 33 1.59 6.66 -2.26
C LYS A 33 0.19 6.22 -2.72
N LEU A 34 -0.13 6.23 -4.02
CA LEU A 34 -1.46 5.88 -4.54
C LEU A 34 -1.87 4.43 -4.26
N PRO A 35 -1.01 3.41 -4.49
CA PRO A 35 -1.34 2.03 -4.11
C PRO A 35 -1.61 1.89 -2.62
N LYS A 36 -0.83 2.57 -1.78
CA LYS A 36 -1.04 2.56 -0.33
C LYS A 36 -2.40 3.14 0.05
N LEU A 37 -2.76 4.31 -0.51
CA LEU A 37 -4.05 4.94 -0.27
C LEU A 37 -5.23 4.01 -0.62
N MET A 38 -5.14 3.30 -1.75
CA MET A 38 -6.21 2.37 -2.14
C MET A 38 -6.24 1.13 -1.24
N ASN A 39 -5.07 0.60 -0.88
CA ASN A 39 -4.98 -0.52 0.07
C ASN A 39 -5.48 -0.15 1.47
N ASP A 40 -5.34 1.10 1.91
CA ASP A 40 -5.91 1.57 3.18
C ASP A 40 -7.46 1.51 3.15
N CYS A 41 -8.07 1.49 1.95
CA CYS A 41 -9.50 1.30 1.73
C CYS A 41 -9.90 -0.16 1.42
N PHE A 42 -8.97 -1.11 1.47
CA PHE A 42 -9.20 -2.51 1.07
C PHE A 42 -10.39 -3.13 1.81
N ASP A 43 -10.40 -3.09 3.14
CA ASP A 43 -11.46 -3.70 3.96
C ASP A 43 -12.83 -3.05 3.70
N ILE A 44 -12.86 -1.74 3.42
CA ILE A 44 -14.09 -1.02 3.10
C ILE A 44 -14.62 -1.46 1.74
N LEU A 45 -13.74 -1.59 0.75
CA LEU A 45 -14.10 -2.04 -0.59
C LEU A 45 -14.53 -3.51 -0.58
N ASP A 46 -13.81 -4.38 0.14
CA ASP A 46 -14.15 -5.78 0.32
C ASP A 46 -15.55 -5.95 0.93
N ALA A 47 -15.82 -5.28 2.05
CA ALA A 47 -17.14 -5.34 2.69
C ALA A 47 -18.26 -4.87 1.77
N ARG A 48 -18.04 -3.81 0.98
CA ARG A 48 -19.04 -3.29 0.03
C ARG A 48 -19.26 -4.24 -1.13
N LEU A 49 -18.20 -4.79 -1.72
CA LEU A 49 -18.27 -5.77 -2.80
C LEU A 49 -19.00 -7.03 -2.32
N SER A 50 -18.64 -7.54 -1.14
CA SER A 50 -19.28 -8.69 -0.51
C SER A 50 -20.79 -8.48 -0.34
N ILE A 51 -21.19 -7.34 0.22
CA ILE A 51 -22.61 -6.99 0.39
C ILE A 51 -23.33 -6.85 -0.96
N TYR A 52 -22.67 -6.26 -1.95
CA TYR A 52 -23.22 -6.07 -3.29
C TYR A 52 -23.52 -7.42 -3.96
N PHE A 53 -22.54 -8.31 -4.01
CA PHE A 53 -22.70 -9.65 -4.63
C PHE A 53 -23.71 -10.50 -3.87
N LEU A 54 -23.69 -10.47 -2.53
CA LEU A 54 -24.67 -11.19 -1.73
C LEU A 54 -26.10 -10.70 -1.98
N LYS A 55 -26.33 -9.39 -2.04
CA LYS A 55 -27.68 -8.84 -2.24
C LYS A 55 -28.20 -9.00 -3.66
N LYS A 56 -27.34 -8.82 -4.68
CA LYS A 56 -27.76 -8.77 -6.09
C LYS A 56 -27.70 -10.13 -6.77
N PHE A 57 -26.72 -10.96 -6.43
CA PHE A 57 -26.44 -12.23 -7.09
C PHE A 57 -26.59 -13.45 -6.16
N ARG A 58 -26.75 -13.22 -4.83
CA ARG A 58 -26.84 -14.29 -3.81
C ARG A 58 -25.59 -15.18 -3.75
N VAL A 59 -24.45 -14.60 -4.10
CA VAL A 59 -23.14 -15.27 -4.05
C VAL A 59 -22.30 -14.62 -2.96
N ASN A 60 -21.59 -15.43 -2.19
CA ASN A 60 -20.57 -14.95 -1.28
C ASN A 60 -19.28 -14.75 -2.06
N VAL A 61 -18.87 -13.50 -2.18
CA VAL A 61 -17.68 -13.08 -2.92
C VAL A 61 -16.90 -12.14 -2.01
N SER A 62 -15.61 -12.33 -1.89
CA SER A 62 -14.69 -11.44 -1.19
C SER A 62 -13.67 -10.84 -2.17
N LEU A 63 -13.08 -9.71 -1.84
CA LEU A 63 -11.96 -9.13 -2.55
C LEU A 63 -10.69 -9.89 -2.16
N LYS A 64 -10.08 -10.58 -3.12
CA LYS A 64 -8.85 -11.34 -2.90
C LYS A 64 -7.62 -10.44 -2.91
N ASN A 65 -7.53 -9.58 -3.91
CA ASN A 65 -6.37 -8.73 -4.13
C ASN A 65 -6.71 -7.51 -5.00
N MET A 66 -5.90 -6.46 -4.87
CA MET A 66 -5.86 -5.32 -5.77
C MET A 66 -4.46 -5.16 -6.36
N THR A 67 -4.37 -5.13 -7.69
CA THR A 67 -3.11 -4.86 -8.38
C THR A 67 -3.17 -3.51 -9.09
N PHE A 68 -2.02 -2.85 -9.15
CA PHE A 68 -1.92 -1.47 -9.60
C PHE A 68 -0.93 -1.35 -10.73
N ALA A 69 -1.31 -0.66 -11.80
CA ALA A 69 -0.41 -0.33 -12.90
C ALA A 69 -0.55 1.14 -13.27
N ILE A 70 0.56 1.77 -13.62
CA ILE A 70 0.63 3.18 -14.01
C ILE A 70 0.78 3.23 -15.53
N ASP A 71 0.22 4.26 -16.16
CA ASP A 71 0.46 4.61 -17.57
C ASP A 71 0.14 3.51 -18.58
N GLN A 72 -1.06 2.97 -18.49
CA GLN A 72 -1.44 1.82 -19.29
C GLN A 72 -2.14 2.24 -20.58
N ASN A 73 -1.70 1.68 -21.70
CA ASN A 73 -2.48 1.69 -22.92
C ASN A 73 -3.55 0.60 -22.80
N TYR A 74 -4.81 1.00 -22.69
CA TYR A 74 -5.92 0.09 -22.48
C TYR A 74 -7.09 0.50 -23.36
N LYS A 75 -7.60 -0.47 -24.14
CA LYS A 75 -8.66 -0.27 -25.14
C LYS A 75 -9.92 -1.01 -24.72
N ASN A 76 -11.04 -0.72 -25.38
CA ASN A 76 -12.32 -1.41 -25.23
C ASN A 76 -12.97 -1.31 -23.84
N THR A 77 -12.76 -0.17 -23.17
CA THR A 77 -13.36 0.15 -21.87
C THR A 77 -14.68 0.88 -22.01
N GLN A 78 -15.58 0.67 -21.06
CA GLN A 78 -16.73 1.55 -20.89
C GLN A 78 -16.29 2.82 -20.17
N VAL A 79 -16.44 3.96 -20.82
CA VAL A 79 -16.02 5.26 -20.29
C VAL A 79 -17.18 5.96 -19.61
N PHE A 80 -16.87 6.59 -18.49
CA PHE A 80 -17.76 7.44 -17.74
C PHE A 80 -17.14 8.82 -17.55
N SER A 81 -17.96 9.85 -17.68
CA SER A 81 -17.57 11.21 -17.35
C SER A 81 -18.00 11.58 -15.94
N THR A 82 -17.13 12.30 -15.25
CA THR A 82 -17.37 12.95 -13.97
C THR A 82 -17.16 14.45 -14.13
N ARG A 83 -17.42 15.23 -13.07
CA ARG A 83 -17.12 16.67 -13.04
C ARG A 83 -15.62 17.02 -13.17
N HIS A 84 -14.72 16.05 -13.00
CA HIS A 84 -13.28 16.29 -13.01
C HIS A 84 -12.58 15.74 -14.25
N GLY A 85 -13.16 14.74 -14.90
CA GLY A 85 -12.57 14.09 -16.05
C GLY A 85 -13.29 12.80 -16.38
N ASN A 86 -12.55 11.81 -16.87
CA ASN A 86 -13.08 10.52 -17.28
C ASN A 86 -12.51 9.37 -16.46
N ILE A 87 -13.34 8.34 -16.33
CA ILE A 87 -13.05 7.08 -15.66
C ILE A 87 -13.47 5.96 -16.61
N ALA A 88 -12.76 4.86 -16.61
CA ALA A 88 -13.14 3.69 -17.38
C ALA A 88 -13.33 2.46 -16.50
N PHE A 89 -14.16 1.55 -17.00
CA PHE A 89 -14.37 0.24 -16.44
C PHE A 89 -14.19 -0.83 -17.52
N ASP A 90 -13.58 -1.94 -17.16
CA ASP A 90 -13.62 -3.16 -17.95
C ASP A 90 -13.72 -4.40 -17.07
N ILE A 91 -14.23 -5.49 -17.64
CA ILE A 91 -14.43 -6.76 -16.95
C ILE A 91 -14.10 -7.91 -17.88
N ASP A 92 -13.34 -8.89 -17.37
CA ASP A 92 -13.00 -10.07 -18.14
C ASP A 92 -14.26 -10.84 -18.51
N ARG A 93 -14.34 -11.31 -19.77
CA ARG A 93 -15.53 -12.04 -20.26
C ARG A 93 -15.81 -13.29 -19.43
N ILE A 94 -14.78 -13.99 -18.97
CA ILE A 94 -14.93 -15.18 -18.11
C ILE A 94 -15.60 -14.83 -16.77
N LEU A 95 -15.21 -13.72 -16.14
CA LEU A 95 -15.84 -13.24 -14.90
C LEU A 95 -17.30 -12.85 -15.17
N LEU A 96 -17.55 -12.12 -16.25
CA LEU A 96 -18.89 -11.69 -16.64
C LEU A 96 -19.84 -12.89 -16.86
N LEU A 97 -19.37 -13.93 -17.54
CA LEU A 97 -20.15 -15.15 -17.80
C LEU A 97 -20.39 -15.95 -16.51
N ASN A 98 -19.41 -16.04 -15.62
CA ASN A 98 -19.60 -16.70 -14.33
C ASN A 98 -20.66 -15.99 -13.48
N ILE A 99 -20.60 -14.66 -13.40
CA ILE A 99 -21.63 -13.85 -12.72
C ILE A 99 -23.00 -14.07 -13.37
N LEU A 100 -23.06 -14.19 -14.69
CA LEU A 100 -24.29 -14.45 -15.43
C LEU A 100 -24.86 -15.86 -15.14
N HIS A 101 -24.02 -16.88 -15.09
CA HIS A 101 -24.42 -18.24 -14.71
C HIS A 101 -25.00 -18.28 -13.29
N ASP A 102 -24.35 -17.59 -12.35
CA ASP A 102 -24.85 -17.47 -10.97
C ASP A 102 -26.17 -16.73 -10.90
N TYR A 103 -26.32 -15.64 -11.67
CA TYR A 103 -27.56 -14.88 -11.75
C TYR A 103 -28.75 -15.74 -12.22
N TYR A 104 -28.51 -16.70 -13.12
CA TYR A 104 -29.52 -17.65 -13.59
C TYR A 104 -29.57 -18.96 -12.79
N GLY A 105 -28.72 -19.13 -11.77
CA GLY A 105 -28.69 -20.33 -10.92
C GLY A 105 -28.18 -21.60 -11.61
N LEU A 106 -27.37 -21.43 -12.67
CA LEU A 106 -26.82 -22.53 -13.47
C LEU A 106 -25.52 -23.12 -12.89
N SER A 107 -25.01 -22.55 -11.80
CA SER A 107 -23.73 -22.89 -11.16
C SER A 107 -23.64 -24.30 -10.55
N LYS A 108 -24.75 -25.05 -10.52
CA LYS A 108 -24.76 -26.45 -10.04
C LYS A 108 -24.07 -27.40 -11.00
N GLU A 109 -23.93 -27.00 -12.27
CA GLU A 109 -23.10 -27.68 -13.24
C GLU A 109 -21.70 -27.09 -13.10
N ASN A 110 -20.81 -27.81 -12.42
CA ASN A 110 -19.45 -27.41 -12.07
C ASN A 110 -18.50 -27.33 -13.29
N SER A 111 -19.04 -26.91 -14.42
CA SER A 111 -18.34 -26.66 -15.67
C SER A 111 -17.85 -25.22 -15.61
N GLN A 112 -16.59 -25.02 -15.19
CA GLN A 112 -15.90 -23.77 -15.47
C GLN A 112 -15.79 -23.64 -16.99
N ILE A 113 -16.78 -22.99 -17.60
CA ILE A 113 -16.84 -22.80 -19.05
C ILE A 113 -15.80 -21.71 -19.37
N ALA A 114 -14.62 -22.14 -19.77
CA ALA A 114 -13.69 -21.24 -20.44
C ALA A 114 -14.45 -20.60 -21.62
N PRO A 115 -14.50 -19.26 -21.71
CA PRO A 115 -15.28 -18.59 -22.74
C PRO A 115 -14.76 -19.01 -24.12
N ASP A 116 -15.66 -19.47 -24.97
CA ASP A 116 -15.35 -19.66 -26.38
C ASP A 116 -15.22 -18.28 -27.04
N LEU A 117 -13.97 -17.84 -27.23
CA LEU A 117 -13.64 -16.55 -27.83
C LEU A 117 -14.08 -16.44 -29.30
N THR A 118 -14.45 -17.55 -29.94
CA THR A 118 -14.96 -17.56 -31.32
C THR A 118 -16.43 -17.14 -31.38
N GLN A 119 -17.17 -17.22 -30.27
CA GLN A 119 -18.57 -16.82 -30.21
C GLN A 119 -18.72 -15.30 -30.06
N PRO A 120 -19.63 -14.67 -30.81
CA PRO A 120 -19.90 -13.25 -30.67
C PRO A 120 -20.46 -12.92 -29.28
N VAL A 121 -20.21 -11.70 -28.82
CA VAL A 121 -20.77 -11.19 -27.56
C VAL A 121 -22.29 -11.12 -27.68
N THR A 122 -23.00 -11.73 -26.74
CA THR A 122 -24.46 -11.70 -26.74
C THR A 122 -25.01 -10.38 -26.19
N LYS A 123 -26.24 -10.01 -26.57
CA LYS A 123 -26.92 -8.83 -26.01
C LYS A 123 -27.16 -8.92 -24.50
N THR A 124 -27.19 -10.12 -23.94
CA THR A 124 -27.36 -10.32 -22.49
C THR A 124 -26.04 -10.03 -21.76
N GLU A 125 -24.91 -10.50 -22.29
CA GLU A 125 -23.57 -10.14 -21.80
C GLU A 125 -23.37 -8.63 -21.81
N GLU A 126 -23.68 -7.95 -22.93
CA GLU A 126 -23.50 -6.51 -23.05
C GLU A 126 -24.34 -5.72 -22.04
N ARG A 127 -25.60 -6.11 -21.83
CA ARG A 127 -26.47 -5.49 -20.81
C ARG A 127 -25.94 -5.70 -19.40
N LEU A 128 -25.47 -6.91 -19.08
CA LEU A 128 -24.90 -7.20 -17.76
C LEU A 128 -23.60 -6.41 -17.55
N LYS A 129 -22.72 -6.35 -18.57
CA LYS A 129 -21.48 -5.56 -18.55
C LYS A 129 -21.80 -4.10 -18.24
N ASN A 130 -22.73 -3.48 -18.98
CA ASN A 130 -23.10 -2.08 -18.78
C ASN A 130 -23.65 -1.80 -17.37
N LYS A 131 -24.47 -2.73 -16.85
CA LYS A 131 -25.02 -2.63 -15.50
C LYS A 131 -23.94 -2.77 -14.43
N LEU A 132 -23.09 -3.79 -14.52
CA LEU A 132 -22.00 -4.02 -13.58
C LEU A 132 -21.01 -2.86 -13.60
N ALA A 133 -20.66 -2.37 -14.79
CA ALA A 133 -19.76 -1.24 -14.94
C ALA A 133 -20.27 -0.03 -14.18
N GLN A 134 -21.54 0.35 -14.36
CA GLN A 134 -22.10 1.50 -13.66
C GLN A 134 -22.18 1.28 -12.14
N GLU A 135 -22.70 0.13 -11.69
CA GLU A 135 -22.90 -0.15 -10.26
C GLU A 135 -21.56 -0.32 -9.51
N LEU A 136 -20.59 -1.05 -10.06
CA LEU A 136 -19.28 -1.26 -9.44
C LEU A 136 -18.42 0.00 -9.46
N THR A 137 -18.46 0.77 -10.54
CA THR A 137 -17.73 2.04 -10.63
C THR A 137 -18.24 3.02 -9.57
N LEU A 138 -19.56 3.15 -9.38
CA LEU A 138 -20.15 3.94 -8.30
C LEU A 138 -19.80 3.41 -6.89
N LEU A 139 -19.71 2.10 -6.72
CA LEU A 139 -19.35 1.49 -5.45
C LEU A 139 -17.90 1.83 -5.05
N ILE A 140 -16.99 1.81 -6.01
CA ILE A 140 -15.55 2.06 -5.82
C ILE A 140 -15.27 3.56 -5.70
N ILE A 141 -15.92 4.39 -6.53
CA ILE A 141 -15.72 5.83 -6.53
C ILE A 141 -16.68 6.46 -5.54
N ASN A 142 -16.24 6.48 -4.29
CA ASN A 142 -17.00 7.00 -3.17
C ASN A 142 -16.17 8.01 -2.36
N LYS A 143 -16.82 8.66 -1.39
CA LYS A 143 -16.17 9.60 -0.47
C LYS A 143 -14.94 9.03 0.26
N ASP A 144 -14.92 7.74 0.61
CA ASP A 144 -13.79 7.17 1.33
C ASP A 144 -12.54 7.11 0.45
N THR A 145 -12.72 6.69 -0.80
CA THR A 145 -11.65 6.49 -1.80
C THR A 145 -11.22 7.81 -2.44
N PHE A 146 -12.18 8.65 -2.85
CA PHE A 146 -11.94 9.90 -3.61
C PHE A 146 -12.13 11.18 -2.81
N GLY A 147 -12.64 11.11 -1.58
CA GLY A 147 -12.88 12.28 -0.70
C GLY A 147 -14.21 12.98 -0.95
N GLU A 148 -14.89 12.68 -2.05
CA GLU A 148 -16.18 13.25 -2.43
C GLU A 148 -17.03 12.22 -3.16
N ASP A 149 -18.35 12.37 -3.07
CA ASP A 149 -19.26 11.58 -3.91
C ASP A 149 -19.27 12.19 -5.32
N LEU A 150 -19.01 11.36 -6.31
CA LEU A 150 -18.96 11.77 -7.72
C LEU A 150 -20.17 11.22 -8.44
N GLU A 151 -20.87 12.09 -9.16
CA GLU A 151 -21.85 11.66 -10.13
C GLU A 151 -21.14 11.12 -11.37
N ILE A 152 -21.51 9.92 -11.78
CA ILE A 152 -20.90 9.19 -12.88
C ILE A 152 -21.93 9.08 -14.01
N LYS A 153 -21.59 9.62 -15.18
CA LYS A 153 -22.45 9.58 -16.37
C LYS A 153 -21.78 8.75 -17.45
N ASN A 154 -22.56 7.91 -18.14
CA ASN A 154 -22.04 7.16 -19.29
C ASN A 154 -21.57 8.13 -20.39
N ASP A 155 -20.37 7.90 -20.90
CA ASP A 155 -19.84 8.61 -22.06
C ASP A 155 -19.56 7.61 -23.19
N TYR A 156 -20.34 7.72 -24.25
CA TYR A 156 -20.25 6.84 -25.43
C TYR A 156 -19.40 7.45 -26.55
N SER A 157 -18.90 8.67 -26.37
CA SER A 157 -18.26 9.46 -27.42
C SER A 157 -16.75 9.59 -27.24
N THR A 158 -16.28 9.71 -25.99
CA THR A 158 -14.87 9.90 -25.72
C THR A 158 -14.10 8.60 -25.85
N VAL A 159 -13.09 8.59 -26.72
CA VAL A 159 -12.18 7.46 -26.89
C VAL A 159 -10.86 7.78 -26.19
N ILE A 160 -10.59 7.09 -25.08
CA ILE A 160 -9.36 7.22 -24.30
C ILE A 160 -8.62 5.89 -24.35
N ASN A 161 -7.42 5.90 -24.91
CA ASN A 161 -6.57 4.72 -25.00
C ASN A 161 -5.43 4.72 -23.98
N GLN A 162 -5.12 5.87 -23.38
CA GLN A 162 -4.02 6.02 -22.43
C GLN A 162 -4.55 6.46 -21.08
N TRP A 163 -4.36 5.60 -20.07
CA TRP A 163 -4.87 5.82 -18.73
C TRP A 163 -3.73 6.03 -17.74
N SER A 164 -3.91 6.99 -16.85
CA SER A 164 -2.87 7.36 -15.90
C SER A 164 -2.66 6.30 -14.83
N TRP A 165 -3.75 5.65 -14.41
CA TRP A 165 -3.69 4.59 -13.42
C TRP A 165 -4.74 3.53 -13.68
N ARG A 166 -4.38 2.28 -13.42
CA ARG A 166 -5.20 1.09 -13.56
C ARG A 166 -5.23 0.35 -12.23
N ILE A 167 -6.42 0.06 -11.75
CA ILE A 167 -6.67 -0.75 -10.55
C ILE A 167 -7.41 -2.00 -11.02
N THR A 168 -6.80 -3.16 -10.82
CA THR A 168 -7.38 -4.46 -11.18
C THR A 168 -7.74 -5.21 -9.91
N PHE A 169 -8.98 -5.65 -9.85
CA PHE A 169 -9.58 -6.30 -8.69
C PHE A 169 -9.74 -7.80 -8.98
N GLU A 170 -9.20 -8.62 -8.08
CA GLU A 170 -9.36 -10.06 -8.08
C GLU A 170 -10.38 -10.45 -7.01
N LEU A 171 -11.38 -11.27 -7.39
CA LEU A 171 -12.45 -11.70 -6.50
C LEU A 171 -12.24 -13.15 -6.08
N GLU A 172 -12.36 -13.43 -4.79
CA GLU A 172 -12.45 -14.77 -4.23
C GLU A 172 -13.90 -15.26 -4.36
N GLY A 173 -14.08 -16.46 -4.92
CA GLY A 173 -15.38 -17.00 -5.35
C GLY A 173 -15.56 -16.99 -6.89
N TYR A 174 -14.73 -16.24 -7.62
CA TYR A 174 -14.65 -16.29 -9.08
C TYR A 174 -13.20 -16.54 -9.52
N ASP A 175 -12.82 -17.81 -9.56
CA ASP A 175 -11.49 -18.19 -10.04
C ASP A 175 -11.36 -17.86 -11.54
N ASN A 176 -10.23 -17.25 -11.89
CA ASN A 176 -9.78 -16.94 -13.26
C ASN A 176 -10.43 -15.73 -13.96
N GLY A 177 -10.91 -14.72 -13.23
CA GLY A 177 -11.33 -13.47 -13.86
C GLY A 177 -11.21 -12.24 -12.97
N THR A 178 -11.01 -11.09 -13.59
CA THR A 178 -10.82 -9.80 -12.92
C THR A 178 -11.72 -8.74 -13.54
N PHE A 179 -11.93 -7.67 -12.78
CA PHE A 179 -12.45 -6.43 -13.33
C PHE A 179 -11.50 -5.29 -13.00
N THR A 180 -11.54 -4.24 -13.82
CA THR A 180 -10.55 -3.17 -13.79
C THR A 180 -11.25 -1.81 -13.84
N VAL A 181 -10.78 -0.89 -12.99
CA VAL A 181 -11.13 0.53 -13.04
C VAL A 181 -9.90 1.31 -13.48
N LEU A 182 -10.08 2.23 -14.43
CA LEU A 182 -9.03 3.09 -14.94
C LEU A 182 -9.35 4.56 -14.68
N LEU A 183 -8.32 5.31 -14.27
CA LEU A 183 -8.43 6.73 -13.93
C LEU A 183 -7.55 7.57 -14.84
N ASP A 184 -8.08 8.70 -15.27
CA ASP A 184 -7.33 9.73 -15.98
C ASP A 184 -6.43 10.54 -15.04
N HIS A 185 -5.67 11.48 -15.61
CA HIS A 185 -4.74 12.28 -14.82
C HIS A 185 -5.45 13.26 -13.86
N PHE A 186 -6.67 13.72 -14.18
CA PHE A 186 -7.41 14.67 -13.36
C PHE A 186 -7.85 14.04 -12.03
N HIS A 187 -8.36 12.80 -12.09
CA HIS A 187 -8.72 12.04 -10.88
C HIS A 187 -7.50 11.74 -10.01
N ILE A 188 -6.37 11.38 -10.63
CA ILE A 188 -5.13 11.15 -9.88
C ILE A 188 -4.63 12.42 -9.21
N ASP A 189 -4.67 13.55 -9.89
CA ASP A 189 -4.25 14.83 -9.31
C ASP A 189 -5.11 15.23 -8.11
N ARG A 190 -6.41 14.91 -8.13
CA ARG A 190 -7.32 15.08 -6.99
C ARG A 190 -6.93 14.17 -5.81
N MET A 191 -6.69 12.88 -6.06
CA MET A 191 -6.26 11.93 -5.04
C MET A 191 -4.91 12.33 -4.42
N LEU A 192 -3.96 12.78 -5.24
CA LEU A 192 -2.66 13.28 -4.79
C LEU A 192 -2.77 14.61 -4.03
N ALA A 193 -3.67 15.52 -4.44
CA ALA A 193 -3.93 16.76 -3.72
C ALA A 193 -4.47 16.47 -2.32
N ARG A 194 -5.36 15.48 -2.16
CA ARG A 194 -5.85 15.03 -0.85
C ARG A 194 -4.70 14.52 0.03
N LEU A 195 -3.77 13.75 -0.52
CA LEU A 195 -2.58 13.29 0.21
C LEU A 195 -1.68 14.45 0.68
N ARG A 196 -1.58 15.51 -0.12
CA ARG A 196 -0.86 16.74 0.28
C ARG A 196 -1.60 17.51 1.36
N THR A 197 -2.92 17.59 1.26
CA THR A 197 -3.74 18.25 2.28
C THR A 197 -3.76 17.44 3.57
N SER A 198 -3.76 16.11 3.54
CA SER A 198 -3.59 15.30 4.77
C SER A 198 -2.20 15.47 5.38
N ASP A 199 -1.12 15.47 4.58
CA ASP A 199 0.24 15.78 5.09
C ASP A 199 0.32 17.22 5.66
N ASN A 200 -0.41 18.18 5.06
CA ASN A 200 -0.45 19.59 5.50
C ASN A 200 -1.41 19.85 6.68
N GLU A 201 -2.51 19.10 6.80
CA GLU A 201 -3.44 19.11 7.94
C GLU A 201 -2.81 18.38 9.14
N GLU A 202 -1.96 17.38 8.93
CA GLU A 202 -1.11 16.81 9.99
C GLU A 202 -0.07 17.81 10.50
N SER A 203 0.26 18.84 9.72
CA SER A 203 1.15 19.94 10.15
C SER A 203 0.42 21.24 10.56
N SER A 204 -0.88 21.38 10.30
CA SER A 204 -1.65 22.61 10.59
C SER A 204 -2.91 22.42 11.44
N GLY A 205 -3.36 21.19 11.66
CA GLY A 205 -4.52 20.85 12.48
C GLY A 205 -4.10 20.00 13.68
N LYS A 206 -3.85 20.63 14.82
CA LYS A 206 -3.91 19.94 16.12
C LYS A 206 -5.32 19.33 16.26
N LYS A 207 -5.54 18.09 15.81
CA LYS A 207 -6.51 17.21 16.45
C LYS A 207 -6.13 17.25 17.92
N ARG A 208 -6.89 17.98 18.74
CA ARG A 208 -6.78 17.87 20.21
C ARG A 208 -7.21 16.44 20.53
N LEU A 209 -6.23 15.54 20.47
CA LEU A 209 -6.34 14.20 21.00
C LEU A 209 -6.93 14.35 22.41
N ASN A 210 -8.02 13.63 22.69
CA ASN A 210 -8.62 13.65 24.02
C ASN A 210 -7.52 13.25 25.03
N PRO A 211 -7.36 13.87 26.20
CA PRO A 211 -6.33 13.49 27.18
C PRO A 211 -6.22 11.97 27.41
N ALA A 212 -7.35 11.25 27.43
CA ALA A 212 -7.36 9.78 27.51
C ALA A 212 -6.77 9.05 26.28
N GLN A 213 -6.87 9.63 25.08
CA GLN A 213 -6.24 9.11 23.85
C GLN A 213 -4.74 9.44 23.83
N ILE A 214 -4.35 10.61 24.32
CA ILE A 214 -2.95 11.00 24.51
C ILE A 214 -2.29 10.03 25.48
N GLU A 215 -2.88 9.80 26.65
CA GLU A 215 -2.37 8.84 27.63
C GLU A 215 -2.21 7.45 27.02
N ARG A 216 -3.22 6.93 26.32
CA ARG A 216 -3.12 5.63 25.64
C ARG A 216 -2.02 5.60 24.59
N MET A 217 -1.79 6.68 23.84
CA MET A 217 -0.68 6.76 22.88
C MET A 217 0.67 6.84 23.58
N PHE A 218 0.79 7.63 24.64
CA PHE A 218 2.03 7.74 25.41
C PHE A 218 2.41 6.40 26.06
N TYR A 219 1.45 5.69 26.66
CA TYR A 219 1.69 4.36 27.26
C TYR A 219 1.90 3.25 26.23
N SER A 220 1.41 3.39 24.99
CA SER A 220 1.61 2.41 23.92
C SER A 220 2.78 2.73 23.00
N LEU A 221 3.49 3.85 23.23
CA LEU A 221 4.62 4.26 22.41
C LEU A 221 5.81 3.31 22.66
N PRO A 222 6.29 2.59 21.63
CA PRO A 222 7.43 1.71 21.80
C PRO A 222 8.70 2.53 22.01
N LEU A 223 9.18 2.56 23.25
CA LEU A 223 10.43 3.22 23.62
C LEU A 223 11.60 2.25 23.49
N LYS A 224 12.65 2.67 22.78
CA LYS A 224 13.92 1.95 22.72
C LYS A 224 14.93 2.61 23.64
N LEU A 225 15.19 1.98 24.78
CA LEU A 225 16.24 2.37 25.71
C LEU A 225 17.58 1.80 25.24
N GLN A 226 18.61 2.64 25.21
CA GLN A 226 19.96 2.24 24.84
C GLN A 226 20.90 2.50 26.03
N GLY A 227 21.42 1.45 26.65
CA GLY A 227 22.45 1.55 27.67
C GLY A 227 23.84 1.52 27.04
N ARG A 228 24.68 2.53 27.30
CA ARG A 228 26.05 2.55 26.76
C ARG A 228 27.01 1.84 27.71
N ILE A 229 27.17 0.53 27.52
CA ILE A 229 27.91 -0.39 28.42
C ILE A 229 29.37 0.02 28.60
N ALA A 230 30.02 0.38 27.50
CA ALA A 230 31.38 0.88 27.54
C ALA A 230 31.64 1.83 26.37
N SER A 231 32.62 2.70 26.54
CA SER A 231 33.10 3.58 25.48
C SER A 231 34.60 3.77 25.61
N LEU A 232 35.33 3.56 24.51
CA LEU A 232 36.76 3.80 24.44
C LEU A 232 37.03 4.86 23.38
N ASN A 233 37.72 5.93 23.76
CA ASN A 233 38.14 6.97 22.83
C ASN A 233 39.51 6.61 22.27
N LEU A 234 39.59 6.33 20.97
CA LEU A 234 40.83 6.02 20.26
C LEU A 234 41.11 7.08 19.20
N THR A 235 42.39 7.40 18.99
CA THR A 235 42.82 8.24 17.88
C THR A 235 42.83 7.46 16.57
N VAL A 236 42.77 8.16 15.43
CA VAL A 236 42.80 7.53 14.10
C VAL A 236 44.10 6.73 13.86
N ALA A 237 45.23 7.21 14.39
CA ALA A 237 46.51 6.50 14.35
C ALA A 237 46.49 5.20 15.17
N GLN A 238 45.79 5.18 16.31
CA GLN A 238 45.63 3.96 17.11
C GLN A 238 44.72 2.94 16.43
N LEU A 239 43.61 3.39 15.83
CA LEU A 239 42.68 2.53 15.09
C LEU A 239 43.34 1.85 13.88
N THR A 240 44.30 2.51 13.23
CA THR A 240 45.00 1.97 12.05
C THR A 240 46.05 0.93 12.40
N ASN A 241 46.49 0.89 13.66
CA ASN A 241 47.49 -0.05 14.17
C ASN A 241 46.88 -1.26 14.92
N ILE A 242 45.55 -1.39 14.98
CA ILE A 242 44.89 -2.54 15.62
C ILE A 242 45.01 -3.76 14.70
N GLU A 243 45.60 -4.84 15.21
CA GLU A 243 45.74 -6.11 14.51
C GLU A 243 44.91 -7.24 15.17
N PRO A 244 44.52 -8.29 14.41
CA PRO A 244 43.84 -9.44 14.97
C PRO A 244 44.68 -10.12 16.06
N GLY A 245 44.16 -10.13 17.29
CA GLY A 245 44.85 -10.67 18.47
C GLY A 245 45.17 -9.62 19.54
N ASP A 246 45.02 -8.34 19.21
CA ASP A 246 45.22 -7.26 20.18
C ASP A 246 44.14 -7.25 21.27
N ILE A 247 44.59 -7.04 22.51
CA ILE A 247 43.73 -6.91 23.68
C ILE A 247 43.43 -5.44 23.89
N ILE A 248 42.17 -5.05 23.70
CA ILE A 248 41.71 -3.67 23.91
C ILE A 248 41.18 -3.56 25.36
N PRO A 249 41.87 -2.83 26.26
CA PRO A 249 41.38 -2.63 27.61
C PRO A 249 40.19 -1.68 27.59
N ILE A 250 39.01 -2.19 27.99
CA ILE A 250 37.78 -1.42 28.05
C ILE A 250 37.24 -1.49 29.48
N SER A 251 36.99 -0.34 30.09
CA SER A 251 36.27 -0.24 31.36
C SER A 251 34.77 -0.14 31.11
N LEU A 252 34.00 -0.88 31.89
CA LEU A 252 32.54 -0.76 31.89
C LEU A 252 32.13 0.55 32.58
N ASN A 253 31.07 1.18 32.09
CA ASN A 253 30.50 2.35 32.73
C ASN A 253 29.69 1.92 33.96
N ASP A 254 30.12 2.35 35.15
CA ASP A 254 29.40 2.15 36.40
C ASP A 254 29.34 3.49 37.17
N PRO A 255 28.16 4.17 37.21
CA PRO A 255 26.87 3.73 36.72
C PRO A 255 26.68 3.90 35.20
N LEU A 256 25.89 3.00 34.60
CA LEU A 256 25.57 2.93 33.17
C LEU A 256 24.63 4.06 32.74
N PRO A 257 25.04 4.95 31.81
CA PRO A 257 24.12 5.93 31.26
C PRO A 257 23.14 5.28 30.27
N VAL A 258 21.84 5.55 30.47
CA VAL A 258 20.74 5.05 29.63
C VAL A 258 20.12 6.18 28.82
N PHE A 259 19.94 5.95 27.52
CA PHE A 259 19.52 6.94 26.54
C PHE A 259 18.19 6.57 25.87
N ILE A 260 17.41 7.58 25.52
CA ILE A 260 16.34 7.50 24.52
C ILE A 260 16.79 8.36 23.33
N GLY A 261 17.10 7.71 22.21
CA GLY A 261 17.68 8.41 21.06
C GLY A 261 19.06 8.98 21.37
N LYS A 262 19.15 10.31 21.55
CA LYS A 262 20.40 11.03 21.87
C LYS A 262 20.43 11.62 23.27
N GLU A 263 19.30 11.60 23.99
CA GLU A 263 19.20 12.19 25.32
C GLU A 263 19.42 11.12 26.40
N GLN A 264 20.29 11.44 27.37
CA GLN A 264 20.49 10.62 28.55
C GLN A 264 19.34 10.88 29.52
N ILE A 265 18.62 9.84 29.90
CA ILE A 265 17.45 9.95 30.78
C ILE A 265 17.85 9.70 32.24
N PHE A 266 18.53 8.58 32.50
CA PHE A 266 18.96 8.21 33.85
C PHE A 266 20.27 7.40 33.81
N ASN A 267 20.80 7.16 35.00
CA ASN A 267 21.89 6.23 35.24
C ASN A 267 21.33 4.96 35.89
N ALA A 268 21.80 3.78 35.48
CA ALA A 268 21.43 2.50 36.06
C ALA A 268 22.66 1.65 36.38
N VAL A 269 22.51 0.68 37.27
CA VAL A 269 23.49 -0.37 37.52
C VAL A 269 23.09 -1.60 36.71
N ILE A 270 24.08 -2.35 36.21
CA ILE A 270 23.83 -3.62 35.53
C ILE A 270 23.84 -4.73 36.58
N ALA A 271 22.73 -5.44 36.73
CA ALA A 271 22.62 -6.65 37.52
C ALA A 271 22.44 -7.87 36.60
N ASP A 272 23.09 -8.99 36.92
CA ASP A 272 22.86 -10.27 36.24
C ASP A 272 21.91 -11.12 37.11
N ASP A 273 20.80 -11.57 36.52
CA ASP A 273 19.99 -12.65 37.08
C ASP A 273 19.78 -13.74 36.01
N ARG A 274 20.26 -14.95 36.31
CA ARG A 274 20.12 -16.15 35.47
C ARG A 274 20.61 -15.96 34.03
N GLY A 275 21.70 -15.24 33.84
CA GLY A 275 22.31 -15.01 32.52
C GLY A 275 21.59 -13.95 31.69
N LYS A 276 20.75 -13.12 32.33
CA LYS A 276 20.12 -11.96 31.72
C LYS A 276 20.57 -10.71 32.46
N LEU A 277 20.98 -9.72 31.69
CA LEU A 277 21.35 -8.41 32.22
C LEU A 277 20.10 -7.56 32.42
N PHE A 278 19.92 -7.09 33.64
CA PHE A 278 18.87 -6.17 34.04
C PHE A 278 19.47 -4.82 34.41
N LEU A 279 18.69 -3.76 34.19
CA LEU A 279 18.99 -2.44 34.70
C LEU A 279 18.34 -2.33 36.09
N SER A 280 19.15 -2.09 37.11
CA SER A 280 18.74 -1.89 38.50
C SER A 280 19.15 -0.50 38.99
N GLU A 281 18.56 -0.04 40.09
CA GLU A 281 18.93 1.23 40.76
C GLU A 281 18.89 2.45 39.81
N PHE A 282 17.67 2.90 39.51
CA PHE A 282 17.43 4.06 38.67
C PHE A 282 17.79 5.36 39.41
N ASN A 283 18.93 5.94 39.07
CA ASN A 283 19.36 7.23 39.59
C ASN A 283 19.00 8.32 38.58
N ASP A 284 17.94 9.06 38.90
CA ASP A 284 17.45 10.19 38.09
C ASP A 284 18.42 11.38 38.18
N LYS A 285 18.67 12.01 37.03
CA LYS A 285 19.38 13.29 36.95
C LYS A 285 18.44 14.47 36.74
N THR A 286 17.13 14.26 36.81
CA THR A 286 16.12 15.30 36.68
C THR A 286 16.28 16.29 37.82
N ILE A 287 16.89 17.44 37.50
CA ILE A 287 16.69 18.67 38.26
C ILE A 287 15.20 18.95 38.17
N GLU A 288 14.45 18.61 39.22
CA GLU A 288 13.08 19.06 39.39
C GLU A 288 13.11 20.59 39.33
N LYS A 289 12.70 21.16 38.19
CA LYS A 289 12.22 22.53 38.18
C LYS A 289 10.83 22.49 38.78
N SER A 290 10.75 22.73 40.09
CA SER A 290 9.50 23.14 40.73
C SER A 290 9.00 24.39 40.03
N TYR A 291 7.87 24.27 39.32
CA TYR A 291 7.10 25.41 38.87
C TYR A 291 6.11 25.72 39.99
N GLU A 292 6.35 26.81 40.73
CA GLU A 292 5.27 27.60 41.37
C GLU A 292 4.44 28.30 40.28
#